data_AF-A0A1E7RSS7-F1
#
_entry.id   AF-A0A1E7RSS7-F1
#
_cell.length_a   1.000
_cell.length_b   1.000
_cell.length_c   1.000
_cell.angle_alpha   90.00
_cell.angle_beta   90.00
_cell.angle_gamma   90.00
#
_symmetry.space_group_name_H-M   'P 1'
#
loop_
_entity.id
_entity.type
_entity.pdbx_description
1 polymer ?
#
loop_
_entity_poly.entity_id
_entity_poly.type
_entity_poly.pdbx_seq_one_letter_code
_entity_poly.pdbx_strand_id
1 'polypeptide(L)' 'MSAQILSFPVRDEASRYRLQSVRQMAARAGADVHKVELEFIAAGCTKDAQNKLSERYRRRFFHTDGPEAA' A
#
# COMPACT_ATOMS: atom_id res chain seq x y z
N MET A 1 11.01 7.40 -32.57
CA MET A 1 11.18 6.55 -31.37
C MET A 1 10.62 7.31 -30.19
N SER A 2 9.39 6.99 -29.78
CA SER A 2 8.71 7.66 -28.67
C SER A 2 9.41 7.26 -27.37
N ALA A 3 10.11 8.20 -26.74
CA ALA A 3 10.68 8.00 -25.43
C ALA A 3 9.53 7.67 -24.46
N GLN A 4 9.37 6.39 -24.12
CA GLN A 4 8.56 5.97 -22.99
C GLN A 4 9.33 6.45 -21.76
N ILE A 5 9.06 7.70 -21.37
CA ILE A 5 9.47 8.22 -20.08
C ILE A 5 8.87 7.25 -19.08
N LEU A 6 9.72 6.41 -18.49
CA LEU A 6 9.42 5.60 -17.30
C LEU A 6 8.98 6.60 -16.24
N SER A 7 7.68 6.90 -16.23
CA SER A 7 7.09 7.89 -15.35
C SER A 7 7.25 7.32 -13.96
N PHE A 8 8.24 7.79 -13.22
CA PHE A 8 8.42 7.44 -11.82
C PHE A 8 7.08 7.76 -11.14
N PRO A 9 6.38 6.79 -10.54
CA PRO A 9 4.98 6.98 -10.14
C PRO A 9 4.82 7.93 -8.93
N VAL A 10 5.93 8.41 -8.37
CA VAL A 10 5.98 9.35 -7.24
C VAL A 10 6.49 10.70 -7.75
N ARG A 11 5.62 11.45 -8.41
CA ARG A 11 5.95 12.79 -8.95
C ARG A 11 5.53 13.92 -8.02
N ASP A 12 4.43 13.72 -7.30
CA ASP A 12 3.76 14.77 -6.54
C ASP A 12 3.82 14.50 -5.03
N GLU A 13 3.68 15.57 -4.25
CA GLU A 13 3.61 15.51 -2.78
C GLU A 13 2.48 14.57 -2.32
N ALA A 14 1.36 14.57 -3.05
CA ALA A 14 0.25 13.64 -2.84
C ALA A 14 0.67 12.16 -2.96
N SER A 15 1.57 11.82 -3.90
CA SER A 15 2.08 10.46 -4.04
C SER A 15 2.99 10.06 -2.88
N ARG A 16 3.77 11.00 -2.33
CA ARG A 16 4.56 10.78 -1.11
C ARG A 16 3.68 10.55 0.11
N TYR A 17 2.62 11.34 0.27
CA TYR A 17 1.63 11.14 1.34
C TYR A 17 0.96 9.77 1.24
N ARG A 18 0.58 9.32 0.04
CA ARG A 18 -0.01 7.98 -0.16
C ARG A 18 0.97 6.86 0.18
N LEU A 19 2.24 6.99 -0.22
CA LEU A 19 3.29 6.05 0.17
C LEU A 19 3.46 5.95 1.69
N GLN A 20 3.52 7.09 2.38
CA GLN A 20 3.58 7.10 3.85
C GLN A 20 2.36 6.44 4.49
N SER A 21 1.17 6.68 3.95
CA SER A 21 -0.07 6.04 4.43
C SER A 21 -0.04 4.53 4.25
N VAL A 22 0.42 4.04 3.09
CA VAL A 22 0.59 2.60 2.81
C VAL A 22 1.62 1.97 3.75
N ARG A 23 2.74 2.66 4.01
CA ARG A 23 3.76 2.22 4.98
C ARG A 23 3.19 2.05 6.39
N GLN A 24 2.49 3.06 6.87
CA GLN A 24 1.89 3.03 8.21
C GLN A 24 0.84 1.93 8.32
N MET A 25 0.03 1.73 7.29
CA MET A 25 -0.96 0.66 7.24
C MET A 25 -0.29 -0.72 7.26
N ALA A 26 0.75 -0.94 6.46
CA ALA A 26 1.50 -2.20 6.45
C ALA A 26 2.15 -2.49 7.82
N ALA A 27 2.76 -1.47 8.42
CA ALA A 27 3.34 -1.57 9.77
C ALA A 27 2.30 -1.91 10.83
N ARG A 28 1.13 -1.26 10.80
CA ARG A 28 0.01 -1.56 11.72
C ARG A 28 -0.54 -2.96 11.53
N ALA A 29 -0.59 -3.44 10.29
CA ALA A 29 -1.07 -4.78 9.98
C ALA A 29 -0.03 -5.89 10.23
N GLY A 30 1.15 -5.57 10.77
CA GLY A 30 2.24 -6.53 10.98
C GLY A 30 2.80 -7.12 9.68
N ALA A 31 2.60 -6.44 8.55
CA ALA A 31 3.03 -6.89 7.24
C ALA A 31 4.43 -6.34 6.89
N ASP A 32 5.10 -7.00 5.94
CA ASP A 32 6.36 -6.52 5.40
C ASP A 32 6.13 -5.21 4.62
N VAL A 33 6.51 -4.10 5.25
CA VAL A 33 6.37 -2.75 4.72
C VAL A 33 7.06 -2.60 3.37
N HIS A 34 8.24 -3.19 3.19
CA HIS A 34 9.02 -3.06 1.96
C HIS A 34 8.33 -3.78 0.80
N LYS A 35 7.79 -4.97 1.06
CA LYS A 35 7.01 -5.72 0.08
C LYS A 35 5.75 -4.98 -0.36
N VAL A 36 5.04 -4.35 0.59
CA VAL A 36 3.82 -3.59 0.30
C VAL A 36 4.11 -2.31 -0.47
N GLU A 37 5.21 -1.63 -0.17
CA GLU A 37 5.67 -0.48 -0.95
C GLU A 37 5.94 -0.83 -2.40
N LEU A 38 6.67 -1.94 -2.64
CA LEU A 38 6.97 -2.39 -4.00
C LEU A 38 5.69 -2.75 -4.76
N GLU A 39 4.73 -3.40 -4.10
CA GLU A 39 3.42 -3.70 -4.68
C GLU A 39 2.65 -2.42 -5.02
N PHE A 40 2.70 -1.41 -4.16
CA PHE A 40 2.07 -0.10 -4.40
C PHE A 40 2.73 0.69 -5.54
N ILE A 41 4.06 0.62 -5.65
CA ILE A 41 4.84 1.25 -6.74
C ILE A 41 4.56 0.53 -8.06
N ALA A 42 4.55 -0.80 -8.07
CA ALA A 42 4.21 -1.60 -9.25
C ALA A 42 2.77 -1.35 -9.74
N ALA A 43 1.84 -1.06 -8.82
CA ALA A 43 0.47 -0.68 -9.13
C ALA A 43 0.29 0.80 -9.55
N GLY A 44 1.39 1.55 -9.71
CA GLY A 44 1.39 2.91 -10.24
C GLY A 44 1.06 4.02 -9.24
N CYS A 45 1.19 3.77 -7.93
CA CYS A 45 0.95 4.76 -6.85
C CYS A 45 -0.42 5.49 -6.92
N THR A 46 -1.44 4.82 -7.45
CA THR A 46 -2.77 5.39 -7.59
C THR A 46 -3.59 5.28 -6.30
N LYS A 47 -4.61 6.13 -6.15
CA LYS A 47 -5.56 6.06 -5.02
C LYS A 47 -6.32 4.72 -5.01
N ASP A 48 -6.61 4.16 -6.18
CA ASP A 48 -7.27 2.85 -6.30
C ASP A 48 -6.39 1.71 -5.74
N ALA A 49 -5.09 1.72 -6.07
CA ALA A 49 -4.12 0.77 -5.53
C ALA A 49 -4.01 0.87 -4.00
N GLN A 50 -4.00 2.10 -3.47
CA GLN A 50 -3.99 2.34 -2.02
C GLN A 50 -5.23 1.75 -1.35
N ASN A 51 -6.41 1.95 -1.93
CA ASN A 51 -7.67 1.42 -1.40
C ASN A 51 -7.68 -0.12 -1.43
N LYS A 52 -7.22 -0.75 -2.52
CA LYS A 52 -7.12 -2.21 -2.61
C LYS A 52 -6.18 -2.80 -1.56
N LEU A 53 -5.02 -2.19 -1.35
CA LEU A 53 -4.10 -2.60 -0.29
C LEU A 53 -4.74 -2.39 1.09
N SER A 54 -5.40 -1.26 1.31
CA SER A 54 -6.11 -0.94 2.56
C SER A 54 -7.19 -1.96 2.87
N GLU A 55 -8.04 -2.32 1.91
CA GLU A 55 -9.06 -3.34 2.08
C GLU A 55 -8.45 -4.72 2.39
N ARG A 56 -7.37 -5.08 1.69
CA ARG A 56 -6.69 -6.37 1.88
C ARG A 56 -6.05 -6.49 3.27
N TYR A 57 -5.38 -5.44 3.74
CA TYR A 57 -4.76 -5.41 5.07
C TYR A 57 -5.76 -5.19 6.20
N ARG A 58 -6.84 -4.45 5.96
CA ARG A 58 -7.97 -4.31 6.90
C ARG A 58 -8.66 -5.65 7.12
N ARG A 59 -8.98 -6.41 6.05
CA ARG A 59 -9.55 -7.76 6.17
C ARG A 59 -8.63 -8.72 6.91
N ARG A 60 -7.30 -8.56 6.75
CA ARG A 60 -6.31 -9.38 7.46
C ARG A 60 -6.35 -9.10 8.96
N PHE A 61 -6.43 -7.83 9.36
CA PHE A 61 -6.57 -7.41 10.75
C PHE A 61 -7.84 -8.00 11.40
N PHE A 62 -8.98 -7.91 10.72
CA PHE A 62 -10.25 -8.47 11.21
C PHE A 62 -10.29 -10.00 11.25
N HIS A 63 -9.44 -10.70 10.49
CA HIS A 63 -9.38 -12.17 10.51
C HIS A 63 -8.36 -12.73 11.50
N THR A 64 -7.41 -11.94 11.96
CA THR A 64 -6.45 -12.34 13.02
C THR A 64 -6.95 -12.05 14.43
N ASP A 65 -7.98 -11.21 14.61
CA ASP A 65 -8.68 -11.00 15.89
C ASP A 65 -10.06 -11.68 15.89
N GLY A 66 -10.09 -12.98 15.55
CA GLY A 66 -11.18 -13.85 15.99
C GLY A 66 -11.05 -14.07 17.50
N PRO A 67 -12.14 -14.04 18.29
CA PRO A 67 -12.07 -13.97 19.74
C PRO A 67 -11.61 -15.31 20.34
N GLU A 68 -10.30 -15.48 20.52
CA GLU A 68 -9.77 -16.40 21.52
C GLU A 68 -9.63 -15.65 22.85
N ALA A 69 -10.75 -15.54 23.56
CA ALA A 69 -10.75 -15.41 25.01
C ALA A 69 -11.78 -16.42 25.52
N ALA A 70 -11.27 -17.63 25.71
CA ALA A 70 -11.89 -18.71 26.47
C ALA A 70 -11.89 -18.40 27.97
#